data_AF-Q4UEW9-F1
#
_entry.id   AF-Q4UEW9-F1
#
_cell.length_a   1.000
_cell.length_b   1.000
_cell.length_c   1.000
_cell.angle_alpha   90.00
_cell.angle_beta   90.00
_cell.angle_gamma   90.00
#
_symmetry.space_group_name_H-M   'P 1'
#
loop_
_entity.id
_entity.type
_entity.pdbx_description
1 polymer ?
#
loop_
_entity_poly.entity_id
_entity_poly.type
_entity_poly.pdbx_seq_one_letter_code
_entity_poly.pdbx_strand_id
1 'polypeptide(L)'
;MSWFEKLYKREPETVNLNERAERFQREVDEMLAEVTRMTLPLQKKSFQCCTNCFDLSSENLDDITNCIKNCQKNPEEFGNAVQSELNQLQLSLTNCHQKCMNMNKGDANVEMERCAVKCYDSNQNMIKTIWNNLQKNYQNFT
;
A
#
# COMPACT_ATOMS: atom_id res chain seq x y z
N MET A 1 17.73 -9.73 6.27
CA MET A 1 17.08 -10.04 4.97
C MET A 1 15.76 -9.31 4.95
N SER A 2 15.63 -8.33 4.07
CA SER A 2 14.36 -7.62 3.85
C SER A 2 13.30 -8.61 3.37
N TRP A 3 12.03 -8.46 3.77
CA TRP A 3 10.93 -9.30 3.30
C TRP A 3 10.86 -9.32 1.76
N PHE A 4 11.15 -8.18 1.13
CA PHE A 4 11.29 -8.01 -0.32
C PHE A 4 12.36 -8.93 -0.94
N GLU A 5 13.51 -9.12 -0.28
CA GLU A 5 14.60 -9.96 -0.79
C GLU A 5 14.25 -11.46 -0.80
N LYS A 6 13.30 -11.88 0.06
CA LYS A 6 12.82 -13.26 0.08
C LYS A 6 11.86 -13.55 -1.08
N LEU A 7 11.10 -12.56 -1.53
CA LEU A 7 10.12 -12.69 -2.62
C LEU A 7 10.77 -12.65 -4.00
N TYR A 8 11.83 -11.83 -4.17
CA TYR A 8 12.53 -11.66 -5.44
C TYR A 8 13.34 -12.90 -5.88
N LYS A 9 13.66 -13.83 -4.96
CA LYS A 9 14.54 -15.00 -5.23
C LYS A 9 13.89 -16.19 -5.96
N ARG A 10 12.66 -16.06 -6.47
CA ARG A 10 12.00 -17.11 -7.28
C ARG A 10 11.83 -16.66 -8.73
N GLU A 11 12.83 -16.87 -9.57
CA GLU A 11 12.66 -16.81 -11.03
C GLU A 11 12.20 -18.17 -11.57
N PRO A 12 11.16 -18.18 -12.42
CA PRO A 12 11.09 -19.09 -13.54
C PRO A 12 11.10 -18.31 -14.86
N GLU A 13 11.85 -18.85 -15.83
CA GLU A 13 11.68 -18.55 -17.25
C GLU A 13 10.23 -18.90 -17.66
N THR A 14 9.58 -18.00 -18.41
CA THR A 14 8.21 -18.12 -18.95
C THR A 14 7.03 -18.04 -17.95
N VAL A 15 6.90 -16.93 -17.23
CA VAL A 15 5.68 -16.62 -16.47
C VAL A 15 4.65 -15.94 -17.39
N ASN A 16 3.51 -16.58 -17.62
CA ASN A 16 2.37 -15.99 -18.34
C ASN A 16 1.81 -14.78 -17.58
N LEU A 17 1.01 -13.94 -18.23
CA LEU A 17 0.50 -12.70 -17.63
C LEU A 17 -0.27 -12.92 -16.31
N ASN A 18 -1.08 -13.97 -16.23
CA ASN A 18 -1.92 -14.24 -15.07
C ASN A 18 -1.08 -14.57 -13.83
N GLU A 19 -0.08 -15.43 -13.98
CA GLU A 19 0.82 -15.80 -12.88
C GLU A 19 1.64 -14.59 -12.36
N ARG A 20 2.00 -13.65 -13.25
CA ARG A 20 2.65 -12.38 -12.87
C ARG A 20 1.71 -11.49 -12.07
N ALA A 21 0.47 -11.34 -12.52
CA ALA A 21 -0.55 -10.56 -11.82
C ALA A 21 -0.85 -11.15 -10.43
N GLU A 22 -0.99 -12.47 -10.31
CA GLU A 22 -1.19 -13.13 -9.03
C GLU A 22 0.00 -12.96 -8.09
N ARG A 23 1.23 -13.07 -8.61
CA ARG A 23 2.44 -12.84 -7.81
C ARG A 23 2.47 -11.41 -7.31
N PHE A 24 2.22 -10.45 -8.19
CA PHE A 24 2.19 -9.05 -7.83
C PHE A 24 1.14 -8.76 -6.75
N GLN A 25 -0.07 -9.33 -6.88
CA GLN A 25 -1.11 -9.20 -5.85
C GLN A 25 -0.63 -9.74 -4.49
N ARG A 26 -0.01 -10.93 -4.46
CA ARG A 26 0.55 -11.49 -3.22
C ARG A 26 1.61 -10.58 -2.60
N GLU A 27 2.49 -10.00 -3.41
CA GLU A 27 3.52 -9.07 -2.93
C GLU A 27 2.91 -7.79 -2.33
N VAL A 28 1.81 -7.28 -2.93
CA VAL A 28 1.05 -6.14 -2.37
C VAL A 28 0.39 -6.52 -1.05
N ASP A 29 -0.24 -7.70 -0.97
CA ASP A 29 -0.90 -8.16 0.25
C ASP A 29 0.11 -8.35 1.40
N GLU A 30 1.27 -8.91 1.11
CA GLU A 30 2.37 -9.06 2.08
C GLU A 30 2.92 -7.71 2.54
N MET A 31 3.12 -6.76 1.61
CA MET A 31 3.51 -5.38 1.94
C MET A 31 2.50 -4.75 2.91
N LEU A 32 1.20 -4.87 2.63
CA LEU A 32 0.14 -4.30 3.47
C LEU A 32 0.06 -4.96 4.85
N ALA A 33 0.33 -6.27 4.94
CA ALA A 33 0.45 -6.95 6.21
C ALA A 33 1.62 -6.42 7.03
N GLU A 34 2.78 -6.17 6.41
CA GLU A 34 3.93 -5.55 7.07
C GLU A 34 3.65 -4.10 7.51
N VAL A 35 2.99 -3.29 6.67
CA VAL A 35 2.57 -1.93 7.03
C VAL A 35 1.61 -1.96 8.24
N THR A 36 0.68 -2.92 8.24
CA THR A 36 -0.25 -3.13 9.37
C THR A 36 0.52 -3.47 10.65
N ARG A 37 1.47 -4.41 10.59
CA ARG A 37 2.31 -4.76 11.75
C ARG A 37 3.14 -3.58 12.25
N MET A 38 3.75 -2.83 11.33
CA MET A 38 4.55 -1.65 11.64
C MET A 38 3.74 -0.58 12.39
N THR A 39 2.46 -0.43 12.07
CA THR A 39 1.60 0.61 12.64
C THR A 39 0.89 0.22 13.95
N LEU A 40 0.99 -1.04 14.39
CA LEU A 40 0.38 -1.49 15.65
C LEU A 40 0.75 -0.61 16.87
N PRO A 41 2.02 -0.17 17.06
CA PRO A 41 2.36 0.72 18.18
C PRO A 41 1.65 2.08 18.11
N LEU A 42 1.54 2.66 16.92
CA LEU A 42 0.81 3.92 16.69
C LEU A 42 -0.68 3.76 17.01
N GLN A 43 -1.29 2.68 16.51
CA GLN A 43 -2.69 2.37 16.79
C GLN A 43 -2.93 2.15 18.29
N LYS A 44 -2.06 1.38 18.96
CA LYS A 44 -2.12 1.16 20.40
C LYS A 44 -2.08 2.49 21.17
N LYS A 45 -1.12 3.36 20.85
CA LYS A 45 -0.99 4.68 21.49
C LYS A 45 -2.23 5.53 21.30
N SER A 46 -2.80 5.53 20.08
CA SER A 46 -4.05 6.23 19.78
C SER A 46 -5.22 5.69 20.61
N PHE A 47 -5.41 4.37 20.66
CA PHE A 47 -6.50 3.77 21.45
C PHE A 47 -6.36 4.07 22.95
N GLN A 48 -5.14 3.97 23.49
CA GLN A 48 -4.88 4.33 24.89
C GLN A 48 -5.14 5.82 25.17
N CYS A 49 -4.81 6.70 24.23
CA CYS A 49 -5.15 8.12 24.31
C CYS A 49 -6.67 8.32 24.34
N CYS A 50 -7.40 7.65 23.43
CA CYS A 50 -8.86 7.72 23.37
C CYS A 50 -9.52 7.22 24.65
N THR A 51 -9.02 6.16 25.28
CA THR A 51 -9.59 5.66 26.54
C THR A 51 -9.46 6.69 27.65
N ASN A 52 -8.34 7.41 27.72
CA ASN A 52 -8.12 8.45 28.74
C ASN A 52 -9.00 9.69 28.52
N CYS A 53 -9.52 9.91 27.31
CA CYS A 53 -10.44 11.01 27.05
C CYS A 53 -11.77 10.87 27.81
N PHE A 54 -12.15 9.64 28.19
CA PHE A 54 -13.36 9.39 28.98
C PHE A 54 -13.18 9.70 30.48
N ASP A 55 -11.95 9.93 30.94
CA ASP A 55 -11.67 10.40 32.30
C ASP A 55 -11.84 11.92 32.46
N LEU A 56 -12.09 12.64 31.35
CA LEU A 56 -12.47 14.06 31.38
C LEU A 56 -13.88 14.25 31.97
N SER A 57 -14.20 15.49 32.36
CA SER A 57 -15.53 15.79 32.91
C SER A 57 -16.64 15.38 31.95
N SER A 58 -17.54 14.51 32.40
CA SER A 58 -18.70 14.04 31.63
C SER A 58 -19.73 15.14 31.35
N GLU A 59 -19.60 16.31 32.00
CA GLU A 59 -20.47 17.46 31.77
C GLU A 59 -20.14 18.20 30.47
N ASN A 60 -18.93 18.02 29.92
CA ASN A 60 -18.51 18.65 28.66
C ASN A 60 -18.15 17.62 27.59
N LEU A 61 -19.16 17.17 26.86
CA LEU A 61 -19.00 16.19 25.77
C LEU A 61 -18.13 16.70 24.61
N ASP A 62 -18.04 18.02 24.41
CA ASP A 62 -17.21 18.61 23.36
C ASP A 62 -15.72 18.41 23.68
N ASP A 63 -15.32 18.50 24.94
CA ASP A 63 -13.94 18.26 25.37
C ASP A 63 -13.53 16.80 25.12
N ILE A 64 -14.42 15.84 25.44
CA ILE A 64 -14.20 14.42 25.16
C ILE A 64 -14.06 14.19 23.66
N THR A 65 -14.96 14.77 22.86
CA THR A 65 -14.95 14.63 21.39
C THR A 65 -13.67 15.21 20.78
N ASN A 66 -13.24 16.39 21.23
CA ASN A 66 -12.01 17.03 20.75
C ASN A 66 -10.76 16.24 21.17
N CYS A 67 -10.75 15.70 22.39
CA CYS A 67 -9.69 14.82 22.85
C CYS A 67 -9.56 13.58 21.94
N ILE A 68 -10.67 12.89 21.65
CA ILE A 68 -10.67 11.71 20.76
C ILE A 68 -10.15 12.06 19.36
N LYS A 69 -10.61 13.18 18.77
CA LYS A 69 -10.12 13.65 17.46
C LYS A 69 -8.60 13.85 17.46
N ASN A 70 -8.06 14.46 18.51
CA ASN A 70 -6.62 14.66 18.64
C ASN A 70 -5.85 13.33 18.74
N CYS A 71 -6.39 12.34 19.46
CA CYS A 71 -5.79 11.01 19.56
C CYS A 71 -5.78 10.24 18.24
N GLN A 72 -6.78 10.47 17.37
CA GLN A 72 -6.95 9.75 16.10
C GLN A 72 -6.21 10.40 14.92
N LYS A 73 -5.82 11.67 15.05
CA LYS A 73 -5.18 12.46 13.98
C LYS A 73 -4.00 11.74 13.31
N ASN A 74 -3.02 11.28 14.09
CA ASN A 74 -1.82 10.65 13.52
C ASN A 74 -2.10 9.32 12.82
N PRO A 75 -2.88 8.37 13.39
CA PRO A 75 -3.33 7.19 12.66
C PRO A 75 -4.09 7.51 11.37
N GLU A 76 -4.97 8.52 11.39
CA GLU A 76 -5.73 8.95 10.21
C GLU A 76 -4.81 9.50 9.12
N GLU A 77 -3.88 10.39 9.48
CA GLU A 77 -2.88 10.94 8.57
C GLU A 77 -2.02 9.83 7.93
N PHE A 78 -1.59 8.84 8.72
CA PHE A 78 -0.85 7.70 8.18
C PHE A 78 -1.72 6.81 7.28
N GLY A 79 -2.97 6.54 7.67
CA GLY A 79 -3.93 5.79 6.86
C GLY A 79 -4.17 6.45 5.49
N ASN A 80 -4.26 7.78 5.46
CA ASN A 80 -4.36 8.56 4.23
C ASN A 80 -3.12 8.42 3.34
N ALA A 81 -1.91 8.37 3.94
CA ALA A 81 -0.67 8.13 3.20
C ALA A 81 -0.66 6.73 2.54
N VAL A 82 -1.08 5.69 3.28
CA VAL A 82 -1.24 4.33 2.73
C VAL A 82 -2.20 4.32 1.54
N GLN A 83 -3.38 4.94 1.69
CA GLN A 83 -4.36 5.01 0.62
C GLN A 83 -3.82 5.76 -0.61
N SER A 84 -3.07 6.83 -0.41
CA SER A 84 -2.45 7.60 -1.50
C SER A 84 -1.48 6.74 -2.31
N GLU A 85 -0.60 5.98 -1.66
CA GLU A 85 0.35 5.10 -2.32
C GLU A 85 -0.35 3.95 -3.08
N LEU A 86 -1.42 3.38 -2.51
CA LEU A 86 -2.23 2.36 -3.20
C LEU A 86 -2.95 2.92 -4.42
N ASN A 87 -3.47 4.15 -4.34
CA ASN A 87 -4.07 4.82 -5.49
C ASN A 87 -3.04 5.06 -6.60
N GLN A 88 -1.81 5.45 -6.25
CA GLN A 88 -0.73 5.60 -7.22
C GLN A 88 -0.36 4.27 -7.88
N LEU A 89 -0.34 3.18 -7.12
CA LEU A 89 -0.14 1.83 -7.65
C LEU A 89 -1.23 1.46 -8.67
N GLN A 90 -2.50 1.67 -8.29
CA GLN A 90 -3.64 1.39 -9.16
C GLN A 90 -3.61 2.24 -10.44
N LEU A 91 -3.23 3.52 -10.34
CA LEU A 91 -3.08 4.39 -11.50
C LEU A 91 -1.98 3.90 -12.44
N SER A 92 -0.82 3.49 -11.93
CA SER A 92 0.25 2.94 -12.76
C SER A 92 -0.17 1.66 -13.49
N LEU A 93 -0.89 0.76 -12.82
CA LEU A 93 -1.44 -0.46 -13.42
C LEU A 93 -2.54 -0.17 -14.45
N THR A 94 -3.37 0.83 -14.21
CA THR A 94 -4.43 1.24 -15.16
C THR A 94 -3.81 1.87 -16.41
N ASN A 95 -2.84 2.77 -16.24
CA ASN A 95 -2.11 3.40 -17.33
C ASN A 95 -1.35 2.38 -18.18
N CYS A 96 -0.78 1.37 -17.50
CA CYS A 96 -0.16 0.22 -18.11
C CYS A 96 -1.12 -0.53 -19.05
N HIS A 97 -2.28 -0.90 -18.52
CA HIS A 97 -3.31 -1.60 -19.28
C HIS A 97 -3.78 -0.78 -20.49
N GLN A 98 -4.07 0.51 -20.30
CA GLN A 98 -4.50 1.41 -21.37
C GLN A 98 -3.43 1.56 -22.48
N LYS A 99 -2.15 1.67 -22.12
CA LYS A 99 -1.05 1.72 -23.10
C LYS A 99 -1.01 0.45 -23.95
N CYS A 100 -1.17 -0.71 -23.33
CA CYS A 100 -1.18 -1.98 -24.06
C CYS A 100 -2.40 -2.12 -24.98
N MET A 101 -3.59 -1.71 -24.51
CA MET A 101 -4.79 -1.69 -25.35
C MET A 101 -4.64 -0.76 -26.57
N ASN A 102 -4.03 0.41 -26.39
CA ASN A 102 -3.85 1.39 -27.47
C ASN A 102 -2.78 0.98 -28.52
N MET A 103 -1.88 0.06 -28.18
CA MET A 103 -0.87 -0.47 -29.11
C MET A 103 -1.43 -1.55 -30.05
N ASN A 104 -2.56 -2.17 -29.70
CA ASN A 104 -3.19 -3.22 -30.50
C ASN A 104 -3.96 -2.64 -31.72
N LYS A 105 -3.29 -2.60 -32.87
CA LYS A 105 -3.93 -2.48 -34.21
C LYS A 105 -3.82 -3.78 -35.04
N GLY A 106 -3.43 -4.90 -34.43
CA GLY A 106 -3.16 -6.20 -35.07
C GLY A 106 -3.36 -7.40 -34.14
N ASP A 107 -2.89 -8.59 -34.54
CA ASP A 107 -3.19 -9.91 -33.95
C ASP A 107 -3.13 -9.95 -32.41
N ALA A 108 -4.30 -10.10 -31.79
CA ALA A 108 -4.67 -9.36 -30.59
C ALA A 108 -4.11 -9.91 -29.26
N ASN A 109 -3.64 -11.16 -29.22
CA ASN A 109 -3.35 -11.84 -27.96
C ASN A 109 -1.86 -11.86 -27.58
N VAL A 110 -0.95 -12.13 -28.52
CA VAL A 110 0.48 -12.30 -28.20
C VAL A 110 1.17 -10.96 -27.94
N GLU A 111 0.79 -9.91 -28.68
CA GLU A 111 1.36 -8.58 -28.53
C GLU A 111 0.88 -7.89 -27.24
N MET A 112 -0.39 -8.13 -26.87
CA MET A 112 -0.98 -7.68 -25.60
C MET A 112 -0.29 -8.32 -24.39
N GLU A 113 -0.06 -9.64 -24.44
CA GLU A 113 0.61 -10.35 -23.35
C GLU A 113 2.05 -9.86 -23.14
N ARG A 114 2.81 -9.67 -24.23
CA ARG A 114 4.17 -9.10 -24.18
C ARG A 114 4.20 -7.66 -23.64
N CYS A 115 3.23 -6.84 -24.03
CA CYS A 115 3.14 -5.48 -23.52
C CYS A 115 2.88 -5.47 -22.01
N ALA A 116 1.92 -6.29 -21.56
CA ALA A 116 1.58 -6.38 -20.15
C ALA A 116 2.76 -6.90 -19.32
N VAL A 117 3.50 -7.90 -19.80
CA VAL A 117 4.74 -8.40 -19.17
C VAL A 117 5.77 -7.28 -18.99
N LYS A 118 6.13 -6.55 -20.06
CA LYS A 118 7.09 -5.43 -19.98
C LYS A 118 6.66 -4.37 -18.99
N CYS A 119 5.37 -4.16 -18.91
CA CYS A 119 4.81 -3.17 -18.04
C CYS A 119 4.86 -3.59 -16.57
N TYR A 120 4.55 -4.86 -16.25
CA TYR A 120 4.81 -5.40 -14.91
C TYR A 120 6.29 -5.30 -14.55
N ASP A 121 7.19 -5.66 -15.46
CA ASP A 121 8.65 -5.56 -15.27
C ASP A 121 9.09 -4.11 -14.95
N SER A 122 8.53 -3.14 -15.66
CA SER A 122 8.80 -1.72 -15.44
C SER A 122 8.28 -1.21 -14.08
N ASN A 123 7.28 -1.89 -13.52
CA ASN A 123 6.66 -1.53 -12.24
C ASN A 123 7.05 -2.47 -11.08
N GLN A 124 7.95 -3.44 -11.29
CA GLN A 124 8.40 -4.38 -10.24
C GLN A 124 8.95 -3.68 -8.98
N ASN A 125 9.55 -2.50 -9.16
CA ASN A 125 10.11 -1.73 -8.05
C ASN A 125 9.08 -0.85 -7.34
N MET A 126 7.83 -0.76 -7.83
CA MET A 126 6.81 0.11 -7.22
C MET A 126 6.49 -0.32 -5.80
N ILE A 127 6.34 -1.62 -5.54
CA ILE A 127 6.04 -2.15 -4.20
C ILE A 127 7.15 -1.75 -3.22
N LYS A 128 8.41 -1.86 -3.64
CA LYS A 128 9.56 -1.44 -2.83
C LYS A 128 9.57 0.07 -2.58
N THR A 129 9.25 0.88 -3.58
CA THR A 129 9.16 2.34 -3.45
C THR A 129 8.05 2.73 -2.47
N ILE A 130 6.85 2.16 -2.62
CA ILE A 130 5.72 2.38 -1.73
C ILE A 130 6.09 2.01 -0.30
N TRP A 131 6.66 0.82 -0.09
CA TRP A 131 7.14 0.38 1.22
C TRP A 131 8.10 1.41 1.84
N ASN A 132 9.11 1.85 1.09
CA ASN A 132 10.09 2.82 1.59
C ASN A 132 9.44 4.18 1.92
N ASN A 133 8.50 4.65 1.10
CA ASN A 133 7.77 5.88 1.33
C ASN A 133 6.93 5.79 2.61
N LEU A 134 6.19 4.70 2.79
CA LEU A 134 5.37 4.45 3.98
C LEU A 134 6.23 4.31 5.23
N GLN A 135 7.35 3.60 5.14
CA GLN A 135 8.29 3.47 6.26
C GLN A 135 8.87 4.84 6.65
N LYS A 136 9.26 5.67 5.67
CA LYS A 136 9.75 7.03 5.91
C LYS A 136 8.66 7.93 6.48
N ASN A 137 7.43 7.84 5.96
CA ASN A 137 6.30 8.61 6.45
C ASN A 137 5.94 8.24 7.88
N TYR A 138 6.00 6.94 8.23
CA TYR A 138 5.73 6.45 9.58
C TYR A 138 6.67 7.05 10.65
N GLN A 139 7.93 7.35 10.28
CA GLN A 139 8.89 7.98 11.18
C GLN A 139 8.46 9.37 11.68
N ASN A 140 7.49 10.02 11.02
CA ASN A 140 6.94 11.29 11.49
C ASN A 140 6.00 11.11 12.69
N PHE A 141 5.57 9.89 13.00
CA PHE A 141 4.58 9.58 14.05
C PHE A 141 5.16 8.78 15.23
N THR A 142 6.41 8.33 15.12
CA THR A 142 7.17 7.62 16.15
C THR A 142 7.98 8.58 16.98
#